data_AF-A0A821EWP5-F1
#
_entry.id   AF-A0A821EWP5-F1
#
_cell.length_a   1.000
_cell.length_b   1.000
_cell.length_c   1.000
_cell.angle_alpha   90.00
_cell.angle_beta   90.00
_cell.angle_gamma   90.00
#
_symmetry.space_group_name_H-M   'P 1'
#
loop_
_entity.id
_entity.type
_entity.pdbx_description
1 polymer ?
#
loop_
_entity_poly.entity_id
_entity_poly.type
_entity_poly.pdbx_seq_one_letter_code
_entity_poly.pdbx_strand_id
1 'polypeptide(L)'
;NCVSILSKTLQDLTAHFPAKWDEITIRVTKDQFIIKKCDEIVHDDESVAYGMNFQVVCEPREFISYDIQCKSDITFCLREFKFLLGLADLLNLPMTIYFDSRGR
;
A
#
# COMPACT_ATOMS: atom_id res chain seq x y z
N ASN A 1 -1.17 -15.36 -2.76
CA ASN A 1 -1.93 -14.13 -3.03
C ASN A 1 -1.04 -13.19 -3.82
N CYS A 2 -1.38 -12.78 -5.05
CA CYS A 2 -0.59 -11.83 -5.81
C CYS A 2 -1.46 -10.83 -6.60
N VAL A 3 -0.90 -9.65 -6.84
CA VAL A 3 -1.55 -8.58 -7.59
C VAL A 3 -0.53 -7.97 -8.55
N SER A 4 -0.89 -7.84 -9.82
CA SER A 4 -0.06 -7.15 -10.82
C SER A 4 -0.73 -5.86 -11.26
N ILE A 5 0.03 -4.77 -11.27
CA ILE A 5 -0.42 -3.42 -11.59
C ILE A 5 0.62 -2.70 -12.44
N LEU A 6 0.20 -1.74 -13.25
CA LEU A 6 1.14 -0.83 -13.92
C LEU A 6 1.83 0.04 -12.86
N SER A 7 3.16 0.16 -12.94
CA SER A 7 3.93 0.96 -11.99
C SER A 7 3.44 2.41 -11.92
N LYS A 8 3.06 2.99 -13.06
CA LYS A 8 2.46 4.33 -13.13
C LYS A 8 1.18 4.45 -12.29
N THR A 9 0.24 3.51 -12.43
CA THR A 9 -1.00 3.51 -11.65
C THR A 9 -0.70 3.43 -10.15
N LEU A 10 0.22 2.55 -9.75
CA LEU A 10 0.64 2.41 -8.36
C LEU A 10 1.37 3.66 -7.84
N GLN A 11 2.09 4.38 -8.71
CA GLN A 11 2.74 5.65 -8.41
C GLN A 11 1.69 6.74 -8.15
N ASP A 12 0.66 6.83 -8.99
CA ASP A 12 -0.47 7.75 -8.81
C ASP A 12 -1.21 7.46 -7.49
N LEU A 13 -1.43 6.18 -7.15
CA LEU A 13 -2.04 5.80 -5.87
C LEU A 13 -1.17 6.23 -4.68
N THR A 14 0.15 6.00 -4.74
CA THR A 14 1.07 6.37 -3.65
C THR A 14 1.43 7.85 -3.59
N ALA A 15 1.13 8.64 -4.63
CA ALA A 15 1.31 10.08 -4.65
C ALA A 15 0.45 10.79 -3.58
N HIS A 16 -0.71 10.21 -3.24
CA HIS A 16 -1.59 10.70 -2.18
C HIS A 16 -1.00 10.58 -0.77
N PHE A 17 0.09 9.80 -0.61
CA PHE A 17 0.75 9.54 0.66
C PHE A 17 2.01 10.43 0.76
N PRO A 18 2.02 11.48 1.61
CA PRO A 18 3.16 12.39 1.71
C PRO A 18 4.44 11.68 2.18
N ALA A 19 5.61 12.17 1.76
CA ALA A 19 6.90 11.54 2.08
C ALA A 19 7.26 11.53 3.59
N LYS A 20 6.55 12.32 4.41
CA LYS A 20 6.68 12.31 5.87
C LYS A 20 6.09 11.07 6.54
N TRP A 21 5.30 10.27 5.82
CA TRP A 21 4.78 9.01 6.35
C TRP A 21 5.82 7.91 6.14
N ASP A 22 6.34 7.38 7.25
CA ASP A 22 7.38 6.36 7.19
C ASP A 22 6.85 5.00 6.72
N GLU A 23 5.65 4.62 7.17
CA GLU A 23 5.04 3.31 6.86
C GLU A 23 3.63 3.43 6.31
N ILE A 24 3.29 2.54 5.37
CA ILE A 24 1.92 2.32 4.89
C ILE A 24 1.56 0.85 5.01
N THR A 25 0.26 0.57 5.06
CA THR A 25 -0.27 -0.79 5.03
C THR A 25 -1.02 -1.02 3.73
N ILE A 26 -0.66 -2.05 2.98
CA ILE A 26 -1.48 -2.57 1.88
C ILE A 26 -2.29 -3.74 2.41
N ARG A 27 -3.60 -3.69 2.19
CA ARG A 27 -4.55 -4.75 2.50
C ARG A 27 -5.23 -5.19 1.22
N VAL A 28 -5.29 -6.49 1.01
CA VAL A 28 -5.95 -7.11 -0.14
C VAL A 28 -7.03 -8.07 0.34
N THR A 29 -8.18 -8.02 -0.32
CA THR A 29 -9.27 -9.00 -0.21
C THR A 29 -9.67 -9.44 -1.62
N LYS A 30 -10.62 -10.38 -1.76
CA LYS A 30 -11.14 -10.77 -3.08
C LYS A 30 -11.77 -9.60 -3.85
N ASP A 31 -12.30 -8.62 -3.12
CA ASP A 31 -13.15 -7.57 -3.68
C ASP A 31 -12.46 -6.20 -3.71
N GLN A 32 -11.37 -6.02 -2.96
CA GLN A 32 -10.75 -4.70 -2.76
C GLN A 32 -9.24 -4.77 -2.54
N PHE A 33 -8.54 -3.83 -3.16
CA PHE A 33 -7.17 -3.46 -2.86
C PHE A 33 -7.17 -2.15 -2.09
N ILE A 34 -6.55 -2.10 -0.92
CA ILE A 34 -6.59 -0.95 -0.02
C ILE A 34 -5.18 -0.56 0.36
N ILE A 35 -4.79 0.67 0.07
CA ILE A 35 -3.58 1.30 0.65
C ILE A 35 -4.04 2.21 1.78
N LYS A 36 -3.51 2.05 2.98
CA LYS A 36 -3.88 2.88 4.12
C LYS A 36 -2.68 3.31 4.95
N LYS A 37 -2.76 4.51 5.50
CA LYS A 37 -1.94 4.94 6.62
C LYS A 37 -2.74 4.70 7.90
N CYS A 38 -2.17 3.89 8.79
CA CYS A 38 -2.60 3.84 10.18
C CYS A 38 -1.51 4.57 10.98
N ASP A 39 -1.84 5.71 11.56
CA ASP A 39 -1.08 6.25 12.67
C ASP A 39 -1.66 5.67 13.97
N GLU A 40 -0.79 5.22 14.87
CA GLU A 40 -1.21 4.84 16.21
C GLU A 40 -1.74 6.08 16.93
N ILE A 41 -2.79 5.92 17.72
CA ILE A 41 -3.22 6.97 18.65
C ILE A 41 -2.13 7.04 19.72
N VAL A 42 -1.31 8.07 19.67
CA VAL A 42 -0.28 8.30 20.70
C VAL A 42 -0.98 8.95 21.88
N HIS A 43 -1.04 8.22 22.97
CA HIS A 43 -1.37 8.76 24.29
C HIS A 43 -0.05 9.20 24.91
N ASP A 44 0.22 10.50 24.91
CA ASP A 44 1.23 11.08 25.78
C ASP A 44 0.54 11.58 27.06
N ASP A 45 1.22 11.58 28.20
CA ASP A 45 0.62 11.84 29.54
C ASP A 45 -0.16 13.17 29.63
N GLU A 46 0.07 14.09 28.67
CA GLU A 46 -0.59 15.41 28.59
C GLU A 46 -1.46 15.63 27.34
N SER A 47 -1.47 14.74 26.34
CA SER A 47 -2.32 14.92 25.15
C SER A 47 -2.62 13.64 24.35
N VAL A 48 -3.83 13.56 23.77
CA VAL A 48 -4.23 12.52 22.81
C VAL A 48 -3.98 13.06 21.40
N ALA A 49 -2.97 12.53 20.71
CA ALA A 49 -2.81 12.77 19.28
C ALA A 49 -3.70 11.79 18.52
N TYR A 50 -4.80 12.30 17.95
CA TYR A 50 -5.65 11.50 17.06
C TYR A 50 -4.87 11.19 15.78
N GLY A 51 -4.52 9.92 15.58
CA GLY A 51 -3.83 9.45 14.39
C GLY A 51 -4.61 9.77 13.11
N MET A 52 -3.92 10.20 12.06
CA MET A 52 -4.53 10.47 10.78
C MET A 52 -4.78 9.16 10.02
N ASN A 53 -6.05 8.85 9.78
CA ASN A 53 -6.44 7.70 8.98
C ASN A 53 -6.72 8.16 7.54
N PHE A 54 -5.85 7.77 6.62
CA PHE A 54 -6.03 8.00 5.18
C PHE A 54 -6.01 6.64 4.46
N GLN A 55 -6.94 6.43 3.53
CA GLN A 55 -6.98 5.21 2.74
C GLN A 55 -7.43 5.47 1.31
N VAL A 56 -6.85 4.70 0.39
CA VAL A 56 -7.25 4.60 -1.02
C VAL A 56 -7.75 3.19 -1.25
N VAL A 57 -8.90 3.07 -1.90
CA VAL A 57 -9.53 1.79 -2.22
C VAL A 57 -9.65 1.68 -3.73
N CYS A 58 -9.18 0.57 -4.27
CA CYS A 58 -9.26 0.23 -5.68
C CYS A 58 -10.00 -1.09 -5.85
N GLU A 59 -10.71 -1.22 -6.96
CA GLU A 59 -11.38 -2.44 -7.33
C GLU A 59 -10.45 -3.38 -8.14
N PRO A 60 -10.59 -4.71 -8.02
CA PRO A 60 -9.76 -5.67 -8.74
C PRO A 60 -9.69 -5.46 -10.26
N ARG A 61 -10.73 -4.88 -10.88
CA ARG A 61 -10.78 -4.57 -12.32
C ARG A 61 -9.76 -3.54 -12.78
N GLU A 62 -9.18 -2.77 -11.86
CA GLU A 62 -8.15 -1.76 -12.14
C GLU A 62 -6.74 -2.38 -12.29
N PHE A 63 -6.62 -3.68 -12.04
CA PHE A 63 -5.35 -4.41 -12.01
C PHE A 63 -5.19 -5.30 -13.25
N ILE A 64 -3.95 -5.56 -13.64
CA ILE A 64 -3.61 -6.46 -14.75
C ILE A 64 -3.95 -7.90 -14.37
N SER A 65 -3.62 -8.29 -13.14
CA SER A 65 -3.98 -9.57 -12.56
C SER A 65 -4.27 -9.41 -11.07
N TYR A 66 -5.28 -10.11 -10.58
CA TYR A 66 -5.69 -10.04 -9.18
C TYR A 66 -6.04 -11.43 -8.65
N ASP A 67 -5.05 -12.13 -8.10
CA ASP A 67 -5.19 -13.49 -7.56
C ASP A 67 -5.07 -13.47 -6.03
N ILE A 68 -6.19 -13.18 -5.37
CA ILE A 68 -6.29 -13.13 -3.91
C ILE A 68 -7.26 -14.21 -3.45
N GLN A 69 -6.77 -15.18 -2.68
CA GLN A 69 -7.59 -16.27 -2.15
C GLN A 69 -8.06 -16.00 -0.72
N CYS A 70 -7.23 -15.32 0.06
CA CYS A 70 -7.53 -14.94 1.44
C CYS A 70 -7.10 -13.49 1.69
N LYS A 71 -7.69 -12.88 2.72
CA LYS A 71 -7.34 -11.52 3.13
C LYS A 71 -5.90 -11.51 3.66
N SER A 72 -5.08 -10.63 3.10
CA SER A 72 -3.70 -10.38 3.54
C SER A 72 -3.51 -8.90 3.80
N ASP A 73 -2.65 -8.58 4.76
CA ASP A 73 -2.21 -7.21 4.98
C ASP A 73 -0.74 -7.12 5.41
N ILE A 74 -0.02 -6.23 4.75
CA ILE A 74 1.42 -6.02 4.90
C ILE A 74 1.70 -4.55 5.19
N THR A 75 2.62 -4.30 6.11
CA THR A 75 3.07 -2.95 6.48
C THR A 75 4.55 -2.85 6.15
N PHE A 76 4.94 -1.80 5.45
CA PHE A 76 6.32 -1.61 4.99
C PHE A 76 6.66 -0.13 4.85
N CYS A 77 7.96 0.16 4.71
CA CYS A 77 8.46 1.52 4.54
C CYS A 77 8.03 2.12 3.20
N LEU A 78 7.27 3.22 3.24
CA LEU A 78 6.80 3.90 2.04
C LEU A 78 7.96 4.42 1.19
N ARG A 79 9.06 4.83 1.83
CA ARG A 79 10.21 5.43 1.15
C ARG A 79 10.93 4.42 0.26
N GLU A 80 11.22 3.24 0.80
CA GLU A 80 11.86 2.15 0.06
C GLU A 80 10.98 1.67 -1.08
N PHE A 81 9.67 1.55 -0.81
CA PHE A 81 8.71 1.18 -1.84
C PHE A 81 8.63 2.20 -2.97
N LYS A 82 8.58 3.50 -2.66
CA LYS A 82 8.59 4.56 -3.68
C LYS A 82 9.87 4.57 -4.50
N PHE A 83 11.02 4.22 -3.91
CA PHE A 83 12.27 4.10 -4.65
C PHE A 83 12.20 2.96 -5.68
N LEU A 84 11.76 1.76 -5.27
CA LEU A 84 11.57 0.63 -6.18
C LEU A 84 10.54 0.93 -7.27
N LEU A 85 9.44 1.60 -6.89
CA LEU A 85 8.38 2.00 -7.80
C LEU A 85 8.86 3.01 -8.86
N GLY A 86 9.68 3.98 -8.46
CA GLY A 86 10.29 4.94 -9.39
C GLY A 86 11.18 4.26 -10.43
N LEU A 87 11.93 3.22 -10.05
CA LEU A 87 12.72 2.43 -10.98
C LEU A 87 11.84 1.67 -11.99
N ALA A 88 10.78 1.01 -11.50
CA ALA A 88 9.88 0.24 -12.37
C ALA A 88 9.09 1.15 -13.33
N ASP A 89 8.69 2.34 -12.88
CA ASP A 89 8.03 3.34 -13.70
C ASP A 89 8.95 3.91 -14.80
N LEU A 90 10.22 4.19 -14.48
CA LEU A 90 11.22 4.62 -15.47
C LEU A 90 11.39 3.59 -16.61
N LEU A 91 11.27 2.30 -16.28
CA LEU A 91 11.36 1.20 -17.25
C LEU A 91 10.01 0.84 -17.89
N ASN A 92 8.92 1.55 -17.54
CA ASN A 92 7.54 1.26 -17.94
C ASN A 92 7.13 -0.21 -17.70
N LEU A 93 7.63 -0.81 -16.61
CA LEU A 93 7.34 -2.21 -16.27
C LEU A 93 6.14 -2.30 -15.32
N PRO A 94 5.30 -3.34 -15.43
CA PRO A 94 4.34 -3.65 -14.38
C PRO A 94 5.06 -4.17 -13.12
N MET A 95 4.44 -3.97 -11.96
CA MET A 95 4.90 -4.51 -10.69
C MET A 95 3.93 -5.59 -10.22
N THR A 96 4.48 -6.76 -9.84
CA THR A 96 3.72 -7.83 -9.19
C THR A 96 4.07 -7.88 -7.72
N ILE A 97 3.08 -7.69 -6.87
CA ILE A 97 3.21 -7.76 -5.42
C ILE A 97 2.70 -9.12 -4.97
N TYR A 98 3.56 -9.87 -4.27
CA TYR A 98 3.21 -11.13 -3.66
C TYR A 98 2.93 -10.91 -2.18
N PHE A 99 1.78 -11.40 -1.73
CA PHE A 99 1.36 -11.34 -0.35
C PHE A 99 1.42 -12.75 0.23
N ASP A 100 2.12 -12.87 1.36
CA ASP A 100 2.09 -14.03 2.22
C ASP A 100 1.43 -13.66 3.57
N SER A 101 1.43 -14.60 4.51
CA SER A 101 1.11 -14.38 5.91
C SER A 101 2.05 -13.35 6.55
N ARG A 102 1.53 -12.57 7.51
CA ARG A 102 2.29 -11.49 8.16
C ARG A 102 3.63 -12.01 8.68
N GLY A 103 4.73 -11.35 8.31
CA GLY A 103 6.09 -11.71 8.72
C GLY A 103 6.87 -12.56 7.72
N ARG A 104 6.34 -12.77 6.50
CA ARG A 104 7.04 -13.34 5.35
C ARG A 104 6.75 -12.57 4.07
#